data_AF-A0A4Q2CYI2-F1
#
_entry.id   AF-A0A4Q2CYI2-F1
#
_cell.length_a   1.000
_cell.length_b   1.000
_cell.length_c   1.000
_cell.angle_alpha   90.00
_cell.angle_beta   90.00
_cell.angle_gamma   90.00
#
_symmetry.space_group_name_H-M   'P 1'
#
loop_
_entity.id
_entity.type
_entity.pdbx_description
1 polymer ?
#
loop_
_entity_poly.entity_id
_entity_poly.type
_entity_poly.pdbx_seq_one_letter_code
_entity_poly.pdbx_strand_id
1 'polypeptide(L)'
;MSPVFPQDHYHPSPLPSPEPTGGRRTYHPKLNGVPTDENGIPLPPNAPPPPRFDRDDDPWYPFNDEGGFRLADFLFREEEMPAKKIDYLLEIWALNKMKNDDLAPFNSYTEMYNAIDAIEFGDAPWQSFLT
;
A
#
# COMPACT_ATOMS: atom_id res chain seq x y z
N MET A 1 -5.38 13.81 -60.48
CA MET A 1 -5.64 13.74 -59.03
C MET A 1 -5.12 12.41 -58.55
N SER A 2 -3.94 12.40 -57.93
CA SER A 2 -3.37 11.19 -57.31
C SER A 2 -3.75 11.17 -55.83
N PRO A 3 -4.01 10.01 -55.21
CA PRO A 3 -4.38 9.95 -53.81
C PRO A 3 -3.16 10.24 -52.93
N VAL A 4 -3.37 11.04 -51.88
CA VAL A 4 -2.39 11.25 -50.80
C VAL A 4 -2.59 10.12 -49.79
N PHE A 5 -1.59 9.26 -49.63
CA PHE A 5 -1.56 8.28 -48.54
C PHE A 5 -1.06 8.96 -47.25
N PRO A 6 -1.55 8.55 -46.06
CA PRO A 6 -1.02 9.03 -44.79
C PRO A 6 0.46 8.68 -44.67
N GLN A 7 1.29 9.66 -44.29
CA GLN A 7 2.66 9.39 -43.88
C GLN A 7 2.62 8.76 -42.49
N ASP A 8 2.78 7.44 -42.42
CA ASP A 8 3.10 6.77 -41.15
C ASP A 8 4.44 7.33 -40.66
N HIS A 9 4.38 8.12 -39.60
CA HIS A 9 5.55 8.58 -38.88
C HIS A 9 6.25 7.34 -38.31
N TYR A 10 7.29 6.89 -39.00
CA TYR A 10 8.17 5.83 -38.53
C TYR A 10 8.90 6.35 -37.28
N HIS A 11 8.34 6.11 -36.11
CA HIS A 11 9.10 6.18 -34.87
C HIS A 11 10.04 4.98 -34.88
N PRO A 12 11.37 5.17 -35.01
CA PRO A 12 12.28 4.06 -34.84
C PRO A 12 12.02 3.46 -33.46
N SER A 13 11.86 2.14 -33.40
CA SER A 13 11.83 1.43 -32.13
C SER A 13 13.05 1.88 -31.31
N PRO A 14 12.89 2.20 -30.02
CA PRO A 14 14.03 2.57 -29.20
C PRO A 14 15.06 1.45 -29.31
N LEU A 15 16.31 1.83 -29.58
CA LEU A 15 17.44 0.91 -29.62
C LEU A 15 17.38 0.02 -28.36
N PRO A 16 17.66 -1.29 -28.47
CA PRO A 16 17.81 -2.12 -27.28
C PRO A 16 18.82 -1.42 -26.38
N SER A 17 18.42 -1.17 -25.13
CA SER A 17 19.31 -0.57 -24.13
C SER A 17 20.61 -1.37 -24.12
N PRO A 18 21.78 -0.70 -24.04
CA PRO A 18 23.04 -1.42 -23.91
C PRO A 18 22.91 -2.39 -22.73
N GLU A 19 23.25 -3.66 -22.95
CA GLU A 19 23.25 -4.63 -21.87
C GLU A 19 24.05 -4.05 -20.69
N PRO A 20 23.52 -4.08 -19.46
CA PRO A 20 24.17 -3.46 -18.33
C PRO A 20 25.55 -4.11 -18.15
N THR A 21 26.60 -3.35 -18.47
CA THR A 21 27.98 -3.72 -18.26
C THR A 21 28.12 -4.19 -16.82
N GLY A 22 28.45 -5.47 -16.63
CA GLY A 22 28.26 -6.22 -15.39
C GLY A 22 28.58 -5.43 -14.12
N GLY A 23 27.53 -4.97 -13.43
CA GLY A 23 27.66 -4.39 -12.10
C GLY A 23 28.09 -5.46 -11.10
N ARG A 24 29.14 -5.18 -10.33
CA ARG A 24 29.57 -6.06 -9.24
C ARG A 24 28.50 -6.05 -8.14
N ARG A 25 27.69 -7.10 -8.06
CA ARG A 25 26.76 -7.32 -6.94
C ARG A 25 27.51 -7.91 -5.76
N THR A 26 27.67 -7.13 -4.68
CA THR A 26 28.12 -7.65 -3.39
C THR A 26 26.91 -7.97 -2.53
N TYR A 27 26.70 -9.24 -2.21
CA TYR A 27 25.61 -9.65 -1.32
C TYR A 27 26.05 -9.50 0.14
N HIS A 28 25.17 -8.97 0.98
CA HIS A 28 25.37 -9.03 2.42
C HIS A 28 25.16 -10.48 2.89
N PRO A 29 25.94 -11.02 3.86
CA PRO A 29 25.83 -12.42 4.28
C PRO A 29 24.43 -12.85 4.74
N LYS A 30 23.60 -11.89 5.16
CA LYS A 30 22.22 -12.13 5.63
C LYS A 30 21.12 -11.48 4.79
N LEU A 31 21.44 -10.53 3.90
CA LEU A 31 20.47 -9.76 3.13
C LEU A 31 20.83 -9.85 1.65
N ASN A 32 20.41 -10.94 1.02
CA ASN A 32 20.79 -11.33 -0.33
C ASN A 32 19.76 -10.93 -1.40
N GLY A 33 18.59 -10.43 -1.00
CA GLY A 33 17.51 -10.02 -1.91
C GLY A 33 16.86 -11.19 -2.65
N VAL A 34 16.97 -12.42 -2.14
CA VAL A 34 16.29 -13.59 -2.71
C VAL A 34 14.79 -13.48 -2.41
N PRO A 35 13.91 -13.59 -3.42
CA PRO A 35 12.46 -13.63 -3.20
C PRO A 35 12.08 -14.78 -2.26
N THR A 36 11.22 -14.50 -1.29
CA THR A 36 10.75 -15.47 -0.29
C THR A 36 9.23 -15.47 -0.21
N ASP A 37 8.66 -16.57 0.28
CA ASP A 37 7.24 -16.64 0.64
C ASP A 37 6.95 -15.96 1.99
N GLU A 38 5.69 -16.01 2.43
CA GLU A 38 5.22 -15.45 3.71
C GLU A 38 5.93 -16.02 4.97
N ASN A 39 6.52 -17.20 4.85
CA ASN A 39 7.25 -17.87 5.92
C ASN A 39 8.76 -17.59 5.86
N GLY A 40 9.21 -16.76 4.91
CA GLY A 40 10.61 -16.45 4.69
C GLY A 40 11.39 -17.56 3.97
N ILE A 41 10.70 -18.50 3.32
CA ILE A 41 11.34 -19.58 2.56
C ILE A 41 11.67 -19.10 1.15
N PRO A 42 12.90 -19.31 0.65
CA PRO A 42 13.29 -18.92 -0.70
C PRO A 42 12.40 -19.53 -1.78
N LEU A 43 11.88 -18.69 -2.68
CA LEU A 43 11.14 -19.12 -3.85
C LEU A 43 12.08 -19.73 -4.91
N PRO A 44 11.60 -20.68 -5.73
CA PRO A 44 12.35 -21.17 -6.88
C PRO A 44 12.75 -20.04 -7.84
N PRO A 45 13.87 -20.17 -8.56
CA PRO A 45 14.24 -19.22 -9.61
C PRO A 45 13.10 -19.03 -10.62
N ASN A 46 12.80 -17.77 -10.96
CA ASN A 46 11.73 -17.38 -11.89
C ASN A 46 10.31 -17.80 -11.47
N ALA A 47 10.04 -17.99 -10.18
CA ALA A 47 8.68 -18.15 -9.69
C ALA A 47 7.80 -16.97 -10.18
N PRO A 48 6.60 -17.23 -10.72
CA PRO A 48 5.70 -16.15 -11.10
C PRO A 48 5.29 -15.36 -9.84
N PRO A 49 5.01 -14.05 -9.96
CA PRO A 49 4.46 -13.30 -8.85
C PRO A 49 3.12 -13.93 -8.42
N PRO A 50 2.79 -13.91 -7.12
CA PRO A 50 1.49 -14.36 -6.66
C PRO A 50 0.37 -13.60 -7.39
N PRO A 51 -0.80 -14.24 -7.61
CA PRO A 51 -1.97 -13.56 -8.14
C PRO A 51 -2.22 -12.30 -7.32
N ARG A 52 -2.48 -11.18 -8.00
CA ARG A 52 -3.03 -10.01 -7.31
C ARG A 52 -4.44 -10.42 -6.90
N PHE A 53 -4.71 -10.48 -5.61
CA PHE A 53 -6.08 -10.57 -5.16
C PHE A 53 -6.79 -9.31 -5.64
N ASP A 54 -7.97 -9.48 -6.25
CA ASP A 54 -8.83 -8.36 -6.52
C ASP A 54 -9.10 -7.68 -5.17
N ARG A 55 -9.02 -6.34 -5.13
CA ARG A 55 -9.42 -5.58 -3.95
C ARG A 55 -10.80 -6.06 -3.53
N ASP A 56 -11.03 -6.21 -2.23
CA ASP A 56 -12.39 -6.37 -1.71
C ASP A 56 -13.30 -5.31 -2.35
N ASP A 57 -14.53 -5.69 -2.70
CA ASP A 57 -15.51 -4.77 -3.32
C ASP A 57 -15.78 -3.53 -2.46
N ASP A 58 -15.43 -3.58 -1.17
CA ASP A 58 -15.47 -2.46 -0.25
C ASP A 58 -14.19 -1.60 -0.35
N PRO A 59 -14.26 -0.38 -0.89
CA PRO A 59 -13.11 0.52 -1.00
C PRO A 59 -12.55 0.96 0.35
N TRP A 60 -13.26 0.72 1.46
CA TRP A 60 -12.85 1.09 2.80
C TRP A 60 -12.30 -0.07 3.63
N TYR A 61 -12.38 -1.32 3.15
CA TYR A 61 -11.80 -2.45 3.88
C TYR A 61 -10.30 -2.20 4.16
N PRO A 62 -9.81 -2.43 5.40
CA PRO A 62 -10.44 -3.13 6.54
C PRO A 62 -11.21 -2.22 7.53
N PHE A 63 -11.48 -0.98 7.18
CA PHE A 63 -12.28 -0.06 7.99
C PHE A 63 -13.77 -0.28 7.75
N ASN A 64 -14.59 -0.03 8.79
CA ASN A 64 -16.05 -0.18 8.69
C ASN A 64 -16.70 0.80 7.70
N ASP A 65 -16.11 1.99 7.54
CA ASP A 65 -16.57 3.03 6.64
C ASP A 65 -15.46 4.07 6.33
N GLU A 66 -15.78 5.00 5.44
CA GLU A 66 -14.93 6.15 5.09
C GLU A 66 -14.52 6.99 6.31
N GLY A 67 -15.43 7.12 7.29
CA GLY A 67 -15.21 7.91 8.50
C GLY A 67 -14.10 7.32 9.36
N GLY A 68 -14.14 6.00 9.58
CA GLY A 68 -13.10 5.24 10.27
C GLY A 68 -11.75 5.36 9.58
N PHE A 69 -11.70 5.19 8.25
CA PHE A 69 -10.47 5.36 7.48
C PHE A 69 -9.86 6.76 7.68
N ARG A 70 -10.64 7.82 7.41
CA ARG A 70 -10.15 9.20 7.50
C ARG A 70 -9.72 9.57 8.92
N LEU A 71 -10.42 9.06 9.92
CA LEU A 71 -10.05 9.28 11.32
C LEU A 71 -8.74 8.59 11.66
N ALA A 72 -8.56 7.32 11.27
CA ALA A 72 -7.33 6.58 11.50
C ALA A 72 -6.15 7.25 10.77
N ASP A 73 -6.32 7.66 9.53
CA ASP A 73 -5.32 8.36 8.73
C ASP A 73 -4.87 9.66 9.41
N PHE A 74 -5.81 10.49 9.87
CA PHE A 74 -5.49 11.71 10.61
C PHE A 74 -4.76 11.43 11.93
N LEU A 75 -5.30 10.54 12.77
CA LEU A 75 -4.76 10.29 14.11
C LEU A 75 -3.41 9.58 14.08
N PHE A 76 -3.21 8.66 13.14
CA PHE A 76 -1.98 7.86 13.05
C PHE A 76 -0.89 8.54 12.24
N ARG A 77 -1.20 9.01 11.02
CA ARG A 77 -0.19 9.50 10.08
C ARG A 77 0.07 11.00 10.20
N GLU A 78 -0.96 11.80 10.49
CA GLU A 78 -0.81 13.27 10.50
C GLU A 78 -0.50 13.82 11.89
N GLU A 79 -1.29 13.45 12.90
CA GLU A 79 -1.10 13.92 14.27
C GLU A 79 -0.12 13.04 15.08
N GLU A 80 0.11 11.79 14.64
CA GLU A 80 0.87 10.79 15.38
C GLU A 80 0.42 10.70 16.86
N MET A 81 -0.90 10.72 17.06
CA MET A 81 -1.50 10.88 18.38
C MET A 81 -1.12 9.70 19.29
N PRO A 82 -0.62 9.95 20.52
CA PRO A 82 -0.37 8.87 21.47
C PRO A 82 -1.61 8.03 21.74
N ALA A 83 -1.48 6.70 21.76
CA ALA A 83 -2.58 5.74 21.98
C ALA A 83 -3.54 6.12 23.13
N LYS A 84 -3.00 6.55 24.28
CA LYS A 84 -3.83 6.98 25.42
C LYS A 84 -4.71 8.20 25.13
N LYS A 85 -4.25 9.12 24.27
CA LYS A 85 -5.04 10.28 23.85
C LYS A 85 -6.10 9.87 22.81
N ILE A 86 -5.81 8.88 21.96
CA ILE A 86 -6.80 8.30 21.04
C ILE A 86 -7.95 7.69 21.84
N ASP A 87 -7.67 6.86 22.85
CA ASP A 87 -8.71 6.30 23.72
C ASP A 87 -9.54 7.40 24.40
N TYR A 88 -8.88 8.42 24.95
CA TYR A 88 -9.58 9.54 25.59
C TYR A 88 -10.49 10.30 24.61
N LEU A 89 -10.04 10.49 23.36
CA LEU A 89 -10.85 11.10 22.30
C LEU A 89 -12.08 10.23 21.98
N LEU A 90 -11.88 8.92 21.79
CA LEU A 90 -12.96 7.98 21.49
C LEU A 90 -13.96 7.85 22.64
N GLU A 91 -13.51 7.94 23.90
CA GLU A 91 -14.36 7.99 25.09
C GLU A 91 -15.25 9.25 25.09
N ILE A 92 -14.67 10.43 24.85
CA ILE A 92 -15.44 11.68 24.72
C ILE A 92 -16.47 11.56 23.60
N TRP A 93 -16.09 10.97 22.48
CA TRP A 93 -16.97 10.77 21.34
C TRP A 93 -18.14 9.84 21.68
N ALA A 94 -17.86 8.70 22.33
CA ALA A 94 -18.88 7.75 22.77
C ALA A 94 -19.89 8.42 23.71
N LEU A 95 -19.44 9.20 24.69
CA LEU A 95 -20.33 9.96 25.59
C LEU A 95 -21.27 10.92 24.86
N ASN A 96 -20.82 11.51 23.75
CA ASN A 96 -21.67 12.37 22.92
C ASN A 96 -22.72 11.58 22.15
N LYS A 97 -22.33 10.42 21.60
CA LYS A 97 -23.13 9.61 20.67
C LYS A 97 -24.18 8.72 21.34
N MET A 98 -24.04 8.42 22.65
CA MET A 98 -25.06 7.72 23.45
C MET A 98 -26.46 8.36 23.39
N LYS A 99 -26.58 9.64 23.02
CA LYS A 99 -27.88 10.31 22.88
C LYS A 99 -28.67 9.88 21.63
N ASN A 100 -27.99 9.32 20.64
CA ASN A 100 -28.56 9.01 19.33
C ASN A 100 -28.44 7.51 18.97
N ASP A 101 -28.09 6.64 19.93
CA ASP A 101 -27.83 5.20 19.73
C ASP A 101 -26.79 4.92 18.63
N ASP A 102 -25.78 5.79 18.56
CA ASP A 102 -24.70 5.74 17.59
C ASP A 102 -23.37 5.50 18.32
N LEU A 103 -22.35 5.02 17.60
CA LEU A 103 -21.06 4.65 18.16
C LEU A 103 -19.93 5.52 17.57
N ALA A 104 -18.79 5.55 18.27
CA ALA A 104 -17.57 6.08 17.69
C ALA A 104 -17.06 5.14 16.57
N PRO A 105 -16.29 5.64 15.59
CA PRO A 105 -15.77 4.79 14.51
C PRO A 105 -14.89 3.63 14.98
N PHE A 106 -14.29 3.76 16.17
CA PHE A 106 -13.53 2.72 16.86
C PHE A 106 -13.90 2.71 18.34
N ASN A 107 -13.86 1.54 18.98
CA ASN A 107 -14.05 1.38 20.42
C ASN A 107 -12.77 1.66 21.22
N SER A 108 -11.59 1.57 20.60
CA SER A 108 -10.29 1.83 21.23
C SER A 108 -9.20 2.10 20.20
N TYR A 109 -8.03 2.59 20.64
CA TYR A 109 -6.85 2.67 19.77
C TYR A 109 -6.41 1.29 19.26
N THR A 110 -6.67 0.22 20.02
CA THR A 110 -6.25 -1.14 19.64
C THR A 110 -7.05 -1.62 18.43
N GLU A 111 -8.35 -1.36 18.40
CA GLU A 111 -9.18 -1.66 17.24
C GLU A 111 -8.72 -0.85 16.01
N MET A 112 -8.43 0.44 16.21
CA MET A 112 -7.91 1.30 15.15
C MET A 112 -6.56 0.78 14.60
N TYR A 113 -5.63 0.39 15.46
CA TYR A 113 -4.34 -0.16 15.03
C TYR A 113 -4.48 -1.51 14.37
N ASN A 114 -5.35 -2.39 14.88
CA ASN A 114 -5.64 -3.66 14.22
C ASN A 114 -6.19 -3.45 12.80
N ALA A 115 -7.04 -2.44 12.59
CA ALA A 115 -7.51 -2.09 11.25
C ALA A 115 -6.37 -1.59 10.36
N ILE A 116 -5.45 -0.75 10.88
CA ILE A 116 -4.27 -0.31 10.13
C ILE A 116 -3.36 -1.51 9.77
N ASP A 117 -3.11 -2.40 10.73
CA ASP A 117 -2.24 -3.57 10.53
C ASP A 117 -2.88 -4.63 9.60
N ALA A 118 -4.21 -4.64 9.47
CA ALA A 118 -4.95 -5.50 8.57
C ALA A 118 -4.98 -5.00 7.11
N ILE A 119 -4.34 -3.86 6.80
CA ILE A 119 -4.24 -3.39 5.41
C ILE A 119 -3.32 -4.34 4.63
N GLU A 120 -3.91 -5.26 3.87
CA GLU A 120 -3.18 -6.27 3.10
C GLU A 120 -2.55 -5.70 1.81
N PHE A 121 -3.16 -4.66 1.24
CA PHE A 121 -2.79 -4.13 -0.08
C PHE A 121 -2.47 -2.64 -0.03
N GLY A 122 -1.17 -2.32 0.05
CA GLY A 122 -0.67 -0.98 -0.19
C GLY A 122 -0.29 -0.80 -1.65
N ASP A 123 -1.15 -0.18 -2.46
CA ASP A 123 -0.80 0.31 -3.81
C ASP A 123 0.12 1.55 -3.75
N ALA A 124 0.72 1.82 -2.59
CA ALA A 124 1.59 2.95 -2.37
C ALA A 124 2.75 2.86 -3.37
N PRO A 125 2.91 3.87 -4.27
CA PRO A 125 3.99 3.86 -5.23
C PRO A 125 5.31 3.93 -4.46
N TRP A 126 6.04 2.81 -4.42
CA TRP A 126 7.39 2.78 -3.89
C TRP A 126 8.28 3.67 -4.75
N GLN A 127 8.80 4.75 -4.16
CA GLN A 127 9.83 5.57 -4.78
C GLN A 127 11.19 5.13 -4.22
N SER A 128 12.05 4.59 -5.08
CA SER A 128 13.43 4.33 -4.71
C SER A 128 14.26 5.61 -4.81
N PHE A 129 15.20 5.82 -3.90
CA PHE A 129 16.24 6.82 -4.11
C PHE A 129 17.08 6.41 -5.32
N LEU A 130 17.05 7.23 -6.37
CA LEU A 130 17.98 7.07 -7.50
C LEU A 130 19.40 7.22 -6.95
N THR A 131 20.26 6.24 -7.23
CA THR A 131 21.70 6.29 -6.92
C THR A 131 22.50 6.55 -8.17
#